data_AF-A0A146K1K5-F1
#
_entry.id   AF-A0A146K1K5-F1
#
_cell.length_a   1.000
_cell.length_b   1.000
_cell.length_c   1.000
_cell.angle_alpha   90.00
_cell.angle_beta   90.00
_cell.angle_gamma   90.00
#
_symmetry.space_group_name_H-M   'P 1'
#
loop_
_entity.id
_entity.type
_entity.pdbx_description
1 polymer ?
#
loop_
_entity_poly.entity_id
_entity_poly.type
_entity_poly.pdbx_seq_one_letter_code
_entity_poly.pdbx_strand_id
1 'polypeptide(L)'
;TREIFMPMVKKIINYGFCESKLETTMLLSLQEIGSGVFSHNQLSNLFLSQLLQTNSYSFSNCQYLQVFTAMKLLKLSYQSFCTCVNLEIVIAPRASIENEAFSYCSQLHTVLAKNNEFQCWCQSCPKCSGTFDRCIERGFRFQQTDQFQMIQDQVKTEQKLTNLIQIEPKLVDLNFLQRNLVGNLRNKMIQRRWLEKIISTSKKFV
;
A
#
# COMPACT_ATOMS: atom_id res chain seq x y z
N THR A 1 -16.20 5.65 10.76
CA THR A 1 -15.07 4.97 10.11
C THR A 1 -15.60 3.74 9.43
N ARG A 2 -15.44 3.62 8.12
CA ARG A 2 -15.77 2.36 7.43
C ARG A 2 -14.52 1.49 7.37
N GLU A 3 -14.53 0.43 8.17
CA GLU A 3 -13.43 -0.51 8.32
C GLU A 3 -13.85 -1.89 7.85
N ILE A 4 -12.91 -2.63 7.25
CA ILE A 4 -13.05 -4.06 7.02
C ILE A 4 -12.12 -4.85 7.93
N PHE A 5 -12.68 -5.84 8.64
CA PHE A 5 -11.94 -6.78 9.48
C PHE A 5 -12.07 -8.19 8.91
N MET A 6 -11.04 -8.63 8.18
CA MET A 6 -10.96 -10.00 7.66
C MET A 6 -9.52 -10.52 7.78
N PRO A 7 -9.01 -10.73 9.00
CA PRO A 7 -7.59 -11.06 9.22
C PRO A 7 -7.17 -12.40 8.59
N MET A 8 -8.13 -13.28 8.31
CA MET A 8 -7.92 -14.62 7.73
C MET A 8 -8.13 -14.68 6.21
N VAL A 9 -8.65 -13.62 5.57
CA VAL A 9 -8.93 -13.68 4.13
C VAL A 9 -7.63 -13.82 3.34
N LYS A 10 -7.55 -14.82 2.47
CA LYS A 10 -6.38 -15.07 1.62
C LYS A 10 -6.52 -14.47 0.23
N LYS A 11 -7.75 -14.42 -0.28
CA LYS A 11 -8.07 -13.99 -1.63
C LYS A 11 -9.36 -13.20 -1.67
N ILE A 12 -9.35 -12.10 -2.41
CA ILE A 12 -10.57 -11.33 -2.72
C ILE A 12 -10.72 -11.31 -4.23
N ILE A 13 -11.88 -11.77 -4.73
CA ILE A 13 -12.19 -11.81 -6.16
C ILE A 13 -12.54 -10.42 -6.70
N ASN A 14 -12.61 -10.31 -8.03
CA ASN A 14 -12.84 -9.05 -8.74
C ASN A 14 -13.97 -8.22 -8.12
N TYR A 15 -13.72 -6.91 -7.95
CA TYR A 15 -14.66 -5.92 -7.43
C TYR A 15 -15.20 -6.15 -6.01
N GLY A 16 -14.62 -7.06 -5.22
CA GLY A 16 -15.15 -7.45 -3.91
C GLY A 16 -15.37 -6.29 -2.92
N PHE A 17 -14.58 -5.21 -3.01
CA PHE A 17 -14.73 -3.99 -2.20
C PHE A 17 -14.74 -2.71 -3.04
N CYS A 18 -15.13 -2.79 -4.32
CA CYS A 18 -15.23 -1.62 -5.18
C CYS A 18 -16.26 -0.65 -4.60
N GLU A 19 -15.99 0.67 -4.68
CA GLU A 19 -16.90 1.75 -4.23
C GLU A 19 -17.42 1.60 -2.80
N SER A 20 -16.69 0.87 -1.97
CA SER A 20 -17.13 0.50 -0.64
C SER A 20 -16.93 1.60 0.38
N LYS A 21 -16.40 2.77 0.03
CA LYS A 21 -16.11 3.90 0.94
C LYS A 21 -15.25 3.48 2.15
N LEU A 22 -14.36 2.49 1.96
CA LEU A 22 -13.47 2.02 3.01
C LEU A 22 -12.46 3.11 3.37
N GLU A 23 -12.27 3.36 4.66
CA GLU A 23 -11.25 4.25 5.22
C GLU A 23 -10.05 3.46 5.75
N THR A 24 -10.29 2.24 6.26
CA THR A 24 -9.27 1.37 6.85
C THR A 24 -9.53 -0.11 6.52
N THR A 25 -8.47 -0.92 6.54
CA THR A 25 -8.55 -2.36 6.27
C THR A 25 -7.67 -3.17 7.22
N MET A 26 -8.17 -4.32 7.67
CA MET A 26 -7.39 -5.31 8.43
C MET A 26 -7.43 -6.67 7.71
N LEU A 27 -6.38 -6.91 6.92
CA LEU A 27 -6.31 -7.99 5.92
C LEU A 27 -4.99 -8.75 6.03
N LEU A 28 -4.65 -9.20 7.24
CA LEU A 28 -3.34 -9.73 7.61
C LEU A 28 -2.88 -10.94 6.79
N SER A 29 -3.83 -11.79 6.35
CA SER A 29 -3.53 -13.00 5.59
C SER A 29 -3.70 -12.83 4.07
N LEU A 30 -4.01 -11.63 3.59
CA LEU A 30 -4.37 -11.41 2.19
C LEU A 30 -3.16 -11.56 1.27
N GLN A 31 -3.27 -12.47 0.30
CA GLN A 31 -2.20 -12.84 -0.63
C GLN A 31 -2.54 -12.45 -2.07
N GLU A 32 -3.82 -12.52 -2.46
CA GLU A 32 -4.27 -12.29 -3.83
C GLU A 32 -5.48 -11.36 -3.88
N ILE A 33 -5.45 -10.38 -4.78
CA ILE A 33 -6.63 -9.57 -5.12
C ILE A 33 -6.89 -9.57 -6.61
N GLY A 34 -8.17 -9.72 -6.96
CA GLY A 34 -8.69 -9.60 -8.31
C GLY A 34 -8.73 -8.16 -8.82
N SER A 35 -9.29 -7.98 -10.02
CA SER A 35 -9.41 -6.69 -10.68
C SER A 35 -10.33 -5.75 -9.91
N GLY A 36 -9.95 -4.47 -9.76
CA GLY A 36 -10.80 -3.45 -9.16
C GLY A 36 -11.24 -3.72 -7.71
N VAL A 37 -10.53 -4.56 -6.95
CA VAL A 37 -10.99 -4.97 -5.60
C VAL A 37 -11.17 -3.78 -4.67
N PHE A 38 -10.22 -2.86 -4.64
CA PHE A 38 -10.26 -1.67 -3.79
C PHE A 38 -10.50 -0.38 -4.58
N SER A 39 -10.93 -0.45 -5.84
CA SER A 39 -11.13 0.76 -6.63
C SER A 39 -12.23 1.66 -6.04
N HIS A 40 -12.08 2.97 -6.19
CA HIS A 40 -13.03 3.99 -5.71
C HIS A 40 -13.27 3.98 -4.18
N ASN A 41 -12.24 3.72 -3.36
CA ASN A 41 -12.32 3.80 -1.90
C ASN A 41 -11.73 5.09 -1.30
N GLN A 42 -11.91 5.27 0.01
CA GLN A 42 -11.49 6.46 0.77
C GLN A 42 -10.28 6.17 1.67
N LEU A 43 -9.46 5.20 1.28
CA LEU A 43 -8.26 4.79 2.01
C LEU A 43 -7.24 5.92 1.95
N SER A 44 -6.73 6.36 3.10
CA SER A 44 -5.61 7.32 3.17
C SER A 44 -4.25 6.62 3.08
N ASN A 45 -4.20 5.39 3.55
CA ASN A 45 -3.04 4.53 3.56
C ASN A 45 -3.47 3.08 3.39
N LEU A 46 -2.62 2.28 2.78
CA LEU A 46 -2.88 0.87 2.58
C LEU A 46 -1.61 0.05 2.79
N PHE A 47 -1.63 -0.78 3.82
CA PHE A 47 -0.53 -1.67 4.20
C PHE A 47 -0.97 -3.12 4.06
N LEU A 48 -0.38 -3.85 3.12
CA LEU A 48 -0.73 -5.24 2.79
C LEU A 48 0.54 -6.10 2.78
N SER A 49 1.03 -6.48 3.97
CA SER A 49 2.34 -7.13 4.14
C SER A 49 2.47 -8.51 3.49
N GLN A 50 1.37 -9.25 3.37
CA GLN A 50 1.35 -10.60 2.81
C GLN A 50 0.94 -10.66 1.34
N LEU A 51 0.60 -9.53 0.73
CA LEU A 51 0.09 -9.47 -0.64
C LEU A 51 1.18 -9.88 -1.64
N LEU A 52 0.87 -10.85 -2.49
CA LEU A 52 1.77 -11.40 -3.51
C LEU A 52 1.38 -10.95 -4.90
N GLN A 53 0.07 -10.91 -5.18
CA GLN A 53 -0.47 -10.68 -6.52
C GLN A 53 -1.66 -9.72 -6.49
N THR A 54 -1.69 -8.84 -7.49
CA THR A 54 -2.78 -7.91 -7.77
C THR A 54 -3.17 -8.03 -9.24
N ASN A 55 -4.38 -7.62 -9.59
CA ASN A 55 -4.80 -7.54 -10.98
C ASN A 55 -5.03 -6.08 -11.40
N SER A 56 -5.44 -5.86 -12.63
CA SER A 56 -5.66 -4.53 -13.20
C SER A 56 -6.61 -3.70 -12.33
N TYR A 57 -6.36 -2.39 -12.25
CA TYR A 57 -7.23 -1.44 -11.54
C TYR A 57 -7.43 -1.69 -10.03
N SER A 58 -6.65 -2.58 -9.40
CA SER A 58 -6.92 -3.05 -8.03
C SER A 58 -7.12 -1.93 -7.00
N PHE A 59 -6.49 -0.76 -7.18
CA PHE A 59 -6.60 0.40 -6.30
C PHE A 59 -6.95 1.68 -7.08
N SER A 60 -7.56 1.56 -8.27
CA SER A 60 -7.84 2.73 -9.12
C SER A 60 -8.82 3.70 -8.45
N ASN A 61 -8.63 4.99 -8.72
CA ASN A 61 -9.47 6.09 -8.23
C ASN A 61 -9.61 6.13 -6.68
N CYS A 62 -8.63 5.63 -5.95
CA CYS A 62 -8.49 5.85 -4.51
C CYS A 62 -7.89 7.24 -4.26
N GLN A 63 -8.70 8.28 -4.46
CA GLN A 63 -8.24 9.67 -4.49
C GLN A 63 -7.63 10.18 -3.18
N TYR A 64 -7.90 9.51 -2.06
CA TYR A 64 -7.34 9.87 -0.74
C TYR A 64 -6.05 9.11 -0.42
N LEU A 65 -5.68 8.10 -1.20
CA LEU A 65 -4.56 7.22 -0.89
C LEU A 65 -3.25 7.97 -1.08
N GLN A 66 -2.49 8.13 0.01
CA GLN A 66 -1.19 8.82 0.01
C GLN A 66 -0.02 7.84 0.05
N VAL A 67 -0.17 6.73 0.77
CA VAL A 67 0.91 5.76 0.98
C VAL A 67 0.40 4.34 0.73
N PHE A 68 1.05 3.63 -0.17
CA PHE A 68 0.85 2.21 -0.40
C PHE A 68 2.10 1.42 0.00
N THR A 69 1.92 0.32 0.74
CA THR A 69 3.02 -0.58 1.15
C THR A 69 2.62 -2.04 0.98
N ALA A 70 3.38 -2.79 0.18
CA ALA A 70 3.22 -4.23 0.00
C ALA A 70 4.60 -4.89 -0.25
N MET A 71 5.25 -5.31 0.84
CA MET A 71 6.65 -5.75 0.82
C MET A 71 6.91 -7.06 0.07
N LYS A 72 5.88 -7.90 -0.10
CA LYS A 72 5.96 -9.17 -0.83
C LYS A 72 5.37 -9.11 -2.25
N LEU A 73 4.80 -7.97 -2.65
CA LEU A 73 4.12 -7.83 -3.93
C LEU A 73 5.10 -8.02 -5.08
N LEU A 74 4.72 -8.87 -6.04
CA LEU A 74 5.57 -9.19 -7.19
C LEU A 74 5.31 -8.31 -8.40
N LYS A 75 4.14 -7.65 -8.45
CA LYS A 75 3.75 -6.82 -9.58
C LYS A 75 2.80 -5.70 -9.20
N LEU A 76 3.11 -4.49 -9.68
CA LEU A 76 2.20 -3.35 -9.71
C LEU A 76 1.48 -3.39 -11.06
N SER A 77 0.30 -4.00 -11.06
CA SER A 77 -0.42 -4.36 -12.29
C SER A 77 -0.94 -3.16 -13.07
N TYR A 78 -1.34 -3.39 -14.32
CA TYR A 78 -1.86 -2.39 -15.24
C TYR A 78 -2.92 -1.48 -14.58
N GLN A 79 -2.69 -0.16 -14.65
CA GLN A 79 -3.58 0.85 -14.06
C GLN A 79 -3.94 0.65 -12.58
N SER A 80 -3.12 -0.08 -11.82
CA SER A 80 -3.38 -0.42 -10.41
C SER A 80 -3.66 0.80 -9.53
N PHE A 81 -3.02 1.96 -9.79
CA PHE A 81 -3.23 3.23 -9.08
C PHE A 81 -3.73 4.35 -10.00
N CYS A 82 -4.36 4.02 -11.12
CA CYS A 82 -4.89 5.04 -12.04
C CYS A 82 -5.79 6.05 -11.29
N THR A 83 -5.52 7.35 -11.44
CA THR A 83 -6.28 8.45 -10.80
C THR A 83 -6.17 8.49 -9.27
N CYS A 84 -5.15 7.86 -8.68
CA CYS A 84 -4.79 8.09 -7.27
C CYS A 84 -4.00 9.40 -7.14
N VAL A 85 -4.69 10.54 -7.33
CA VAL A 85 -4.07 11.87 -7.46
C VAL A 85 -3.26 12.32 -6.24
N ASN A 86 -3.59 11.84 -5.04
CA ASN A 86 -2.86 12.15 -3.80
C ASN A 86 -1.81 11.09 -3.42
N LEU A 87 -1.56 10.09 -4.27
CA LEU A 87 -0.56 9.06 -3.99
C LEU A 87 0.83 9.66 -4.03
N GLU A 88 1.49 9.73 -2.88
CA GLU A 88 2.83 10.31 -2.71
C GLU A 88 3.91 9.23 -2.72
N ILE A 89 3.61 8.05 -2.14
CA ILE A 89 4.61 7.02 -1.81
C ILE A 89 4.10 5.61 -2.13
N VAL A 90 4.94 4.84 -2.83
CA VAL A 90 4.71 3.42 -3.13
C VAL A 90 5.91 2.60 -2.69
N ILE A 91 5.70 1.63 -1.80
CA ILE A 91 6.75 0.76 -1.25
C ILE A 91 6.41 -0.69 -1.59
N ALA A 92 6.99 -1.19 -2.69
CA ALA A 92 6.83 -2.55 -3.17
C ALA A 92 8.16 -3.05 -3.76
N PRO A 93 9.21 -3.24 -2.94
CA PRO A 93 10.61 -3.43 -3.38
C PRO A 93 10.82 -4.62 -4.33
N ARG A 94 9.91 -5.59 -4.34
CA ARG A 94 9.98 -6.79 -5.18
C ARG A 94 9.19 -6.67 -6.48
N ALA A 95 8.37 -5.62 -6.61
CA ALA A 95 7.41 -5.52 -7.69
C ALA A 95 8.05 -4.96 -8.96
N SER A 96 7.79 -5.59 -10.11
CA SER A 96 7.91 -4.91 -11.40
C SER A 96 6.69 -4.02 -11.65
N ILE A 97 6.86 -3.00 -12.47
CA ILE A 97 5.80 -2.03 -12.79
C ILE A 97 5.22 -2.35 -14.17
N GLU A 98 3.90 -2.50 -14.28
CA GLU A 98 3.23 -2.60 -15.59
C GLU A 98 2.85 -1.23 -16.14
N ASN A 99 2.52 -1.19 -17.43
CA ASN A 99 2.10 0.03 -18.12
C ASN A 99 0.95 0.72 -17.38
N GLU A 100 0.97 2.05 -17.39
CA GLU A 100 -0.07 2.90 -16.81
C GLU A 100 -0.34 2.68 -15.31
N ALA A 101 0.50 1.91 -14.58
CA ALA A 101 0.27 1.60 -13.16
C ALA A 101 0.04 2.86 -12.29
N PHE A 102 0.68 3.97 -12.65
CA PHE A 102 0.60 5.27 -11.96
C PHE A 102 -0.03 6.38 -12.81
N SER A 103 -0.91 6.02 -13.75
CA SER A 103 -1.63 6.99 -14.58
C SER A 103 -2.30 8.06 -13.70
N TYR A 104 -2.10 9.34 -14.01
CA TYR A 104 -2.62 10.49 -13.26
C TYR A 104 -2.22 10.60 -11.78
N CYS A 105 -1.19 9.89 -11.30
CA CYS A 105 -0.65 10.04 -9.94
C CYS A 105 0.30 11.25 -9.85
N SER A 106 -0.23 12.47 -9.91
CA SER A 106 0.57 13.70 -10.02
C SER A 106 1.42 14.03 -8.79
N GLN A 107 1.03 13.57 -7.60
CA GLN A 107 1.77 13.80 -6.35
C GLN A 107 2.83 12.73 -6.06
N LEU A 108 2.94 11.70 -6.91
CA LEU A 108 3.84 10.58 -6.67
C LEU A 108 5.29 11.05 -6.75
N HIS A 109 6.04 10.81 -5.68
CA HIS A 109 7.40 11.33 -5.61
C HIS A 109 8.40 10.38 -4.96
N THR A 110 7.95 9.23 -4.45
CA THR A 110 8.80 8.20 -3.88
C THR A 110 8.28 6.83 -4.26
N VAL A 111 9.08 6.06 -4.98
CA VAL A 111 8.74 4.70 -5.42
C VAL A 111 9.91 3.79 -5.08
N LEU A 112 9.66 2.73 -4.31
CA LEU A 112 10.61 1.63 -4.13
C LEU A 112 10.04 0.40 -4.83
N ALA A 113 10.62 0.04 -5.99
CA ALA A 113 10.22 -1.06 -6.85
C ALA A 113 11.44 -1.67 -7.56
N LYS A 114 11.28 -2.83 -8.20
CA LYS A 114 12.37 -3.58 -8.84
C LYS A 114 12.96 -2.88 -10.07
N ASN A 115 12.11 -2.24 -10.87
CA ASN A 115 12.49 -1.57 -12.12
C ASN A 115 11.66 -0.31 -12.35
N ASN A 116 12.06 0.49 -13.35
CA ASN A 116 11.39 1.72 -13.81
C ASN A 116 10.94 1.63 -15.29
N GLU A 117 11.03 0.44 -15.88
CA GLU A 117 10.71 0.14 -17.28
C GLU A 117 9.20 -0.13 -17.43
N PHE A 118 8.47 0.91 -17.77
CA PHE A 118 7.05 0.84 -18.12
C PHE A 118 6.70 2.03 -19.03
N GLN A 119 5.52 2.00 -19.64
CA GLN A 119 5.01 3.09 -20.46
C GLN A 119 3.80 3.75 -19.80
N CYS A 120 3.67 5.06 -20.02
CA CYS A 120 2.50 5.83 -19.58
C CYS A 120 2.31 7.05 -20.48
N TRP A 121 1.07 7.37 -20.81
CA TRP A 121 0.68 8.46 -21.72
C TRP A 121 -0.34 9.43 -21.10
N CYS A 122 -0.52 9.42 -19.78
CA CYS A 122 -1.50 10.28 -19.07
C CYS A 122 -1.10 11.76 -18.97
N GLN A 123 0.12 12.12 -19.38
CA GLN A 123 0.68 13.48 -19.35
C GLN A 123 0.82 14.13 -17.96
N SER A 124 0.39 13.46 -16.89
CA SER A 124 0.26 14.06 -15.56
C SER A 124 1.04 13.35 -14.44
N CYS A 125 1.61 12.16 -14.71
CA CYS A 125 2.38 11.40 -13.73
C CYS A 125 3.90 11.60 -13.89
N PRO A 126 4.72 11.21 -12.89
CA PRO A 126 6.17 11.37 -12.95
C PRO A 126 6.84 10.66 -14.14
N LYS A 127 6.22 9.61 -14.67
CA LYS A 127 6.73 8.94 -15.88
C LYS A 127 6.55 9.81 -17.11
N CYS A 128 5.38 10.43 -17.27
CA CYS A 128 5.12 11.33 -18.39
C CYS A 128 5.86 12.65 -18.27
N SER A 129 6.10 13.15 -17.05
CA SER A 129 6.86 14.38 -16.82
C SER A 129 8.39 14.18 -16.79
N GLY A 130 8.88 12.95 -17.02
CA GLY A 130 10.33 12.66 -17.02
C GLY A 130 11.01 12.72 -15.65
N THR A 131 10.26 12.64 -14.54
CA THR A 131 10.79 12.73 -13.16
C THR A 131 10.73 11.41 -12.40
N PHE A 132 10.34 10.31 -13.06
CA PHE A 132 10.18 9.00 -12.39
C PHE A 132 11.49 8.43 -11.84
N ASP A 133 12.64 8.68 -12.48
CA ASP A 133 13.94 8.22 -11.97
C ASP A 133 14.27 8.85 -10.61
N ARG A 134 13.89 10.11 -10.39
CA ARG A 134 14.00 10.76 -9.07
C ARG A 134 13.08 10.11 -8.04
N CYS A 135 11.91 9.60 -8.45
CA CYS A 135 11.02 8.87 -7.55
C CYS A 135 11.69 7.57 -7.06
N ILE A 136 12.37 6.87 -7.96
CA ILE A 136 13.11 5.64 -7.67
C ILE A 136 14.32 5.92 -6.77
N GLU A 137 15.11 6.96 -7.08
CA GLU A 137 16.23 7.38 -6.24
C GLU A 137 15.76 7.68 -4.80
N ARG A 138 14.66 8.42 -4.65
CA ARG A 138 14.05 8.71 -3.35
C ARG A 138 13.60 7.44 -2.64
N GLY A 139 13.08 6.44 -3.37
CA GLY A 139 12.74 5.14 -2.81
C GLY A 139 13.95 4.42 -2.20
N PHE A 140 15.07 4.40 -2.92
CA PHE A 140 16.32 3.79 -2.43
C PHE A 140 16.92 4.54 -1.24
N ARG A 141 16.88 5.89 -1.24
CA ARG A 141 17.30 6.68 -0.08
C ARG A 141 16.38 6.44 1.12
N PHE A 142 15.06 6.37 0.90
CA PHE A 142 14.09 6.07 1.94
C PHE A 142 14.33 4.71 2.59
N GLN A 143 14.77 3.70 1.82
CA GLN A 143 15.11 2.37 2.33
C GLN A 143 16.18 2.40 3.44
N GLN A 144 17.01 3.44 3.51
CA GLN A 144 18.08 3.59 4.49
C GLN A 144 17.64 4.33 5.77
N THR A 145 16.35 4.63 5.92
CA THR A 145 15.82 5.43 7.03
C THR A 145 15.26 4.58 8.17
N ASP A 146 15.23 5.15 9.37
CA ASP A 146 14.54 4.55 10.52
C ASP A 146 13.05 4.29 10.23
N GLN A 147 12.41 5.15 9.44
CA GLN A 147 11.01 4.99 9.04
C GLN A 147 10.79 3.74 8.20
N PHE A 148 11.76 3.39 7.34
CA PHE A 148 11.72 2.13 6.62
C PHE A 148 12.00 0.93 7.53
N GLN A 149 12.90 1.05 8.52
CA GLN A 149 13.10 0.02 9.53
C GLN A 149 11.81 -0.25 10.33
N MET A 150 11.06 0.80 10.68
CA MET A 150 9.75 0.68 11.32
C MET A 150 8.74 -0.09 10.45
N ILE A 151 8.72 0.14 9.13
CA ILE A 151 7.90 -0.63 8.19
C ILE A 151 8.27 -2.12 8.24
N GLN A 152 9.57 -2.44 8.24
CA GLN A 152 10.03 -3.82 8.32
C GLN A 152 9.64 -4.50 9.64
N ASP A 153 9.72 -3.78 10.76
CA ASP A 153 9.32 -4.32 12.06
C ASP A 153 7.81 -4.55 12.15
N GLN A 154 7.02 -3.70 11.49
CA GLN A 154 5.59 -3.92 11.33
C GLN A 154 5.30 -5.18 10.48
N VAL A 155 6.03 -5.41 9.38
CA VAL A 155 5.90 -6.66 8.61
C VAL A 155 6.22 -7.88 9.46
N LYS A 156 7.29 -7.85 10.27
CA LYS A 156 7.63 -8.96 11.18
C LYS A 156 6.52 -9.20 12.20
N THR A 157 5.90 -8.14 12.70
CA THR A 157 4.78 -8.20 13.65
C THR A 157 3.54 -8.81 13.01
N GLU A 158 3.15 -8.33 11.83
CA GLU A 158 2.02 -8.90 11.08
C GLU A 158 2.26 -10.37 10.72
N GLN A 159 3.49 -10.76 10.36
CA GLN A 159 3.83 -12.17 10.10
C GLN A 159 3.63 -13.06 11.35
N LYS A 160 4.07 -12.61 12.52
CA LYS A 160 3.86 -13.35 13.79
C LYS A 160 2.37 -13.52 14.08
N LEU A 161 1.57 -12.47 13.86
CA LEU A 161 0.13 -12.50 14.06
C LEU A 161 -0.58 -13.41 13.05
N THR A 162 -0.21 -13.34 11.78
CA THR A 162 -0.74 -14.25 10.74
C THR A 162 -0.46 -15.72 11.09
N ASN A 163 0.72 -16.04 11.63
CA ASN A 163 1.03 -17.39 12.09
C ASN A 163 0.16 -17.77 13.31
N LEU A 164 -0.02 -16.87 14.28
CA LEU A 164 -0.87 -17.13 15.45
C LEU A 164 -2.34 -17.36 15.07
N ILE A 165 -2.87 -16.58 14.13
CA ILE A 165 -4.23 -16.73 13.58
C ILE A 165 -4.44 -18.12 12.97
N GLN A 166 -3.41 -18.70 12.34
CA GLN A 166 -3.49 -20.03 11.76
C GLN A 166 -3.55 -21.14 12.82
N ILE A 167 -2.90 -20.93 13.97
CA ILE A 167 -2.84 -21.91 15.06
C ILE A 167 -4.08 -21.83 15.95
N GLU A 168 -4.43 -20.62 16.39
CA GLU A 168 -5.51 -20.36 17.36
C GLU A 168 -6.37 -19.16 16.93
N PRO A 169 -7.20 -19.29 15.88
CA PRO A 169 -7.97 -18.17 15.33
C PRO A 169 -8.93 -17.54 16.34
N LYS A 170 -9.37 -18.30 17.35
CA LYS A 170 -10.30 -17.82 18.39
C LYS A 170 -9.67 -16.83 19.38
N LEU A 171 -8.34 -16.80 19.51
CA LEU A 171 -7.64 -15.85 20.39
C LEU A 171 -7.35 -14.51 19.72
N VAL A 172 -7.46 -14.45 18.40
CA VAL A 172 -7.09 -13.28 17.60
C VAL A 172 -8.34 -12.51 17.19
N ASP A 173 -8.95 -11.88 18.19
CA ASP A 173 -10.05 -10.95 17.98
C ASP A 173 -9.54 -9.54 17.62
N LEU A 174 -10.48 -8.64 17.33
CA LEU A 174 -10.18 -7.27 16.92
C LEU A 174 -9.44 -6.51 18.04
N ASN A 175 -9.76 -6.76 19.31
CA ASN A 175 -9.10 -6.15 20.46
C ASN A 175 -7.66 -6.64 20.64
N PHE A 176 -7.42 -7.94 20.45
CA PHE A 176 -6.11 -8.55 20.49
C PHE A 176 -5.21 -7.98 19.39
N LEU A 177 -5.71 -7.87 18.17
CA LEU A 177 -4.96 -7.28 17.05
C LEU A 177 -4.67 -5.79 17.29
N GLN A 178 -5.65 -5.03 17.80
CA GLN A 178 -5.45 -3.63 18.16
C GLN A 178 -4.40 -3.42 19.27
N ARG A 179 -4.25 -4.38 20.20
CA ARG A 179 -3.23 -4.30 21.27
C ARG A 179 -1.81 -4.62 20.79
N ASN A 180 -1.68 -5.50 19.80
CA ASN A 180 -0.39 -6.05 19.38
C ASN A 180 0.21 -5.41 18.12
N LEU A 181 -0.59 -4.70 17.32
CA LEU A 181 -0.09 -4.00 16.13
C LEU A 181 0.38 -2.58 16.47
N VAL A 182 1.70 -2.38 16.48
CA VAL A 182 2.32 -1.05 16.50
C VAL A 182 2.16 -0.42 15.11
N GLY A 183 1.74 0.85 15.06
CA GLY A 183 1.65 1.61 13.81
C GLY A 183 0.38 1.40 12.99
N ASN A 184 -0.39 0.32 13.23
CA ASN A 184 -1.59 0.06 12.43
C ASN A 184 -2.93 0.21 13.15
N LEU A 185 -3.07 0.18 14.48
CA LEU A 185 -4.44 0.01 15.04
C LEU A 185 -4.80 0.63 16.38
N ARG A 186 -4.00 1.50 17.01
CA ARG A 186 -4.41 2.06 18.32
C ARG A 186 -5.25 3.34 18.26
N ASN A 187 -5.13 4.17 17.22
CA ASN A 187 -5.85 5.43 17.09
C ASN A 187 -5.60 6.03 15.69
N LYS A 188 -6.62 6.61 15.04
CA LYS A 188 -6.46 7.44 13.81
C LYS A 188 -5.32 8.45 13.93
N MET A 189 -5.11 9.01 15.13
CA MET A 189 -4.03 9.95 15.42
C MET A 189 -2.63 9.32 15.30
N ILE A 190 -2.46 8.05 15.69
CA ILE A 190 -1.17 7.36 15.58
C ILE A 190 -0.90 6.98 14.13
N GLN A 191 -1.90 6.47 13.40
CA GLN A 191 -1.78 6.22 11.95
C GLN A 191 -1.43 7.50 11.21
N ARG A 192 -2.11 8.61 11.51
CA ARG A 192 -1.81 9.92 10.93
C ARG A 192 -0.39 10.39 11.25
N ARG A 193 0.06 10.31 12.51
CA ARG A 193 1.44 10.67 12.88
C ARG A 193 2.47 9.78 12.20
N TRP A 194 2.17 8.49 12.02
CA TRP A 194 3.04 7.56 11.32
C TRP A 194 3.14 7.92 9.83
N LEU A 195 2.01 8.17 9.17
CA LEU A 195 1.96 8.65 7.79
C LEU A 195 2.70 9.97 7.61
N GLU A 196 2.45 10.96 8.47
CA GLU A 196 3.12 12.26 8.45
C GLU A 196 4.64 12.10 8.60
N LYS A 197 5.11 11.18 9.45
CA LYS A 197 6.55 10.87 9.59
C LYS A 197 7.13 10.23 8.33
N ILE A 198 6.43 9.30 7.70
CA ILE A 198 6.88 8.65 6.46
C ILE A 198 6.94 9.68 5.33
N ILE A 199 5.88 10.46 5.15
CA ILE A 199 5.77 11.50 4.13
C ILE A 199 6.81 12.60 4.33
N SER A 200 6.96 13.10 5.55
CA SER A 200 7.98 14.12 5.83
C SER A 200 9.39 13.61 5.62
N THR A 201 9.68 12.34 5.93
CA THR A 201 11.01 11.75 5.73
C THR A 201 11.32 11.57 4.24
N SER A 202 10.39 11.04 3.45
CA SER A 202 10.60 10.86 2.02
C SER A 202 10.78 12.18 1.26
N LYS A 203 10.15 13.26 1.76
CA LYS A 203 10.33 14.63 1.25
C LYS A 203 11.69 15.26 1.57
N LYS A 204 12.50 14.72 2.50
CA LYS A 204 13.82 15.30 2.82
C LYS A 204 14.87 15.08 1.74
N PHE A 205 14.63 14.15 0.82
CA PHE A 205 15.55 13.81 -0.26
C PHE A 205 15.30 14.68 -1.51
N VAL A 206 15.23 16.01 -1.31
CA VAL A 206 15.06 17.01 -2.40
C VAL A 206 16.30 17.08 -3.25
#